data_AF-A0A0G0NXX4-F1
#
_entry.id   AF-A0A0G0NXX4-F1
#
_cell.length_a   1.000
_cell.length_b   1.000
_cell.length_c   1.000
_cell.angle_alpha   90.00
_cell.angle_beta   90.00
_cell.angle_gamma   90.00
#
_symmetry.space_group_name_H-M   'P 1'
#
loop_
_entity.id
_entity.type
_entity.pdbx_description
1 polymer ?
#
loop_
_entity_poly.entity_id
_entity_poly.type
_entity_poly.pdbx_seq_one_letter_code
_entity_poly.pdbx_strand_id
1 'polypeptide(L)'
;MVGEVMGKAISLMAVIGLVLSLVKKDFKMWPFWGWLAMVPIYWGLVFEGNLTHQYYADVYIVPVVVLAAYGLVHLVKKNVYITVFIIILIIINGWRTSQYYFNDYDKQNIDIANEIEKMVPENKKIIYLYRANSVPLSLAHRQGWIVGEWPTDVGSHAWSVVQMKPLGVDLVVLPKVGYPGLVGEDLRVVLQNLEIVVEGKYIKVYRFK
;
A
#
# COMPACT_ATOMS: atom_id res chain seq x y z
N MET A 1 12.38 -10.46 -1.86
CA MET A 1 11.62 -9.70 -2.88
C MET A 1 11.97 -8.21 -2.96
N VAL A 2 12.74 -7.63 -2.03
CA VAL A 2 13.13 -6.19 -2.08
C VAL A 2 14.09 -5.87 -3.25
N GLY A 3 14.96 -6.82 -3.61
CA GLY A 3 15.89 -6.69 -4.75
C GLY A 3 15.21 -6.67 -6.13
N GLU A 4 13.92 -7.00 -6.22
CA GLU A 4 13.15 -6.92 -7.48
C GLU A 4 12.57 -5.53 -7.72
N VAL A 5 12.25 -4.78 -6.66
CA VAL A 5 11.57 -3.48 -6.75
C VAL A 5 12.51 -2.35 -7.16
N MET A 6 13.73 -2.31 -6.60
CA MET A 6 14.75 -1.31 -6.98
C MET A 6 15.49 -1.63 -8.28
N GLY A 7 15.45 -2.89 -8.73
CA GLY A 7 16.22 -3.35 -9.87
C GLY A 7 17.73 -3.45 -9.59
N LYS A 8 18.34 -4.59 -9.94
CA LYS A 8 19.78 -4.86 -9.74
C LYS A 8 20.70 -3.79 -10.35
N ALA A 9 20.26 -3.16 -11.44
CA ALA A 9 21.01 -2.10 -12.11
C ALA A 9 21.18 -0.84 -11.22
N ILE A 10 20.12 -0.39 -10.55
CA ILE A 10 20.17 0.77 -9.65
C ILE A 10 21.07 0.46 -8.45
N SER A 11 20.91 -0.71 -7.84
CA SER A 11 21.74 -1.13 -6.71
C SER A 11 23.23 -1.18 -7.08
N LEU A 12 23.56 -1.73 -8.25
CA LEU A 12 24.94 -1.74 -8.74
C LEU A 12 25.49 -0.32 -8.94
N MET A 13 24.72 0.57 -9.57
CA MET A 13 25.12 1.96 -9.76
C MET A 13 25.30 2.69 -8.42
N ALA A 14 24.46 2.40 -7.43
CA ALA A 14 24.57 2.98 -6.10
C ALA A 14 25.86 2.54 -5.39
N VAL A 15 26.24 1.27 -5.49
CA VAL A 15 27.52 0.78 -4.95
C VAL A 15 28.69 1.46 -5.65
N ILE A 16 28.67 1.55 -6.99
CA ILE A 16 29.70 2.28 -7.75
C ILE A 16 29.77 3.74 -7.30
N GLY A 17 28.63 4.40 -7.16
CA GLY A 17 28.56 5.79 -6.71
C GLY A 17 29.13 5.98 -5.32
N LEU A 18 28.78 5.08 -4.38
CA LEU A 18 29.32 5.07 -3.02
C LEU A 18 30.85 4.94 -3.05
N VAL A 19 31.38 3.90 -3.70
CA VAL A 19 32.83 3.67 -3.80
C VAL A 19 33.54 4.87 -4.42
N LEU A 20 33.02 5.41 -5.54
CA LEU A 20 33.62 6.58 -6.20
C LEU A 20 33.59 7.82 -5.31
N SER A 21 32.50 8.05 -4.59
CA SER A 21 32.37 9.20 -3.70
C SER A 21 33.36 9.14 -2.53
N LEU A 22 33.58 7.95 -1.96
CA LEU A 22 34.56 7.70 -0.90
C LEU A 22 36.00 7.82 -1.41
N VAL A 23 36.34 7.18 -2.54
CA VAL A 23 37.69 7.23 -3.13
C VAL A 23 38.08 8.65 -3.52
N LYS A 24 37.13 9.43 -4.07
CA LYS A 24 37.36 10.83 -4.43
C LYS A 24 37.27 11.80 -3.24
N LYS A 25 36.90 11.31 -2.05
CA LYS A 25 36.67 12.12 -0.85
C LYS A 25 35.71 13.29 -1.13
N ASP A 26 34.64 13.04 -1.89
CA ASP A 26 33.65 14.07 -2.18
C ASP A 26 32.77 14.29 -0.94
N PHE A 27 33.21 15.19 -0.07
CA PHE A 27 32.53 15.48 1.18
C PHE A 27 31.10 15.98 0.98
N LYS A 28 30.68 16.44 -0.20
CA LYS A 28 29.27 16.79 -0.45
C LYS A 28 28.34 15.58 -0.32
N MET A 29 28.88 14.37 -0.45
CA MET A 29 28.13 13.12 -0.32
C MET A 29 28.03 12.60 1.12
N TRP A 30 28.68 13.25 2.09
CA TRP A 30 28.67 12.85 3.50
C TRP A 30 27.27 12.64 4.10
N PRO A 31 26.23 13.45 3.79
CA PRO A 31 24.91 13.25 4.36
C PRO A 31 24.30 11.92 3.93
N PHE A 32 24.56 11.50 2.69
CA PHE A 32 24.05 10.23 2.15
C PHE A 32 24.81 9.03 2.70
N TRP A 33 26.12 9.14 2.95
CA TRP A 33 26.89 8.11 3.64
C TRP A 33 26.42 7.92 5.07
N GLY A 34 26.25 9.03 5.79
CA GLY A 34 25.71 9.04 7.15
C GLY A 34 24.31 8.44 7.20
N TRP A 35 23.44 8.84 6.28
CA TRP A 35 22.09 8.26 6.16
C TRP A 35 22.17 6.74 5.98
N LEU A 36 22.92 6.23 5.00
CA LEU A 36 23.05 4.78 4.80
C LEU A 36 23.63 4.06 6.03
N ALA A 37 24.60 4.65 6.72
CA ALA A 37 25.17 4.08 7.94
C ALA A 37 24.15 4.02 9.09
N MET A 38 23.19 4.96 9.12
CA MET A 38 22.12 4.98 10.13
C MET A 38 21.00 3.98 9.86
N VAL A 39 20.85 3.46 8.64
CA VAL A 39 19.77 2.50 8.31
C VAL A 39 19.88 1.20 9.11
N PRO A 40 21.04 0.52 9.21
CA PRO A 40 21.19 -0.65 10.08
C PRO A 40 20.97 -0.33 11.56
N ILE A 41 21.38 0.86 12.01
CA ILE A 41 21.18 1.30 13.40
C ILE A 41 19.68 1.48 13.67
N TYR A 42 18.96 2.12 12.76
CA TYR A 42 17.51 2.28 12.84
C TYR A 42 16.81 0.92 12.90
N TRP A 43 17.15 -0.01 12.01
CA TRP A 43 16.57 -1.37 12.04
C TRP A 43 16.94 -2.15 13.30
N GLY A 44 18.14 -1.93 13.86
CA GLY A 44 18.58 -2.56 15.12
C GLY A 44 17.99 -1.94 16.39
N LEU A 45 17.47 -0.73 16.35
CA LEU A 45 16.80 -0.10 17.50
C LEU A 45 15.28 -0.32 17.48
N VAL A 46 14.70 -0.45 16.28
CA VAL A 46 13.27 -0.61 16.07
C VAL A 46 12.92 -2.10 15.91
N PHE A 47 13.29 -2.92 16.90
CA PHE A 47 12.98 -4.37 16.91
C PHE A 47 11.48 -4.67 17.01
N GLU A 48 10.70 -3.75 17.59
CA GLU A 48 9.23 -3.87 17.73
C GLU A 48 8.47 -3.27 16.54
N GLY A 49 9.12 -2.48 15.69
CA GLY A 49 8.51 -2.07 14.44
C GLY A 49 8.38 -3.29 13.57
N ASN A 50 7.22 -3.45 12.95
CA ASN A 50 6.88 -4.60 12.12
C ASN A 50 7.72 -4.64 10.83
N LEU A 51 9.03 -4.88 10.95
CA LEU A 51 10.05 -4.96 9.88
C LEU A 51 9.73 -6.04 8.83
N THR A 52 8.67 -6.80 9.02
CA THR A 52 8.11 -7.69 8.00
C THR A 52 7.50 -6.92 6.82
N HIS A 53 7.11 -5.65 7.02
CA HIS A 53 6.54 -4.84 5.95
C HIS A 53 7.61 -4.18 5.07
N GLN A 54 7.40 -4.25 3.76
CA GLN A 54 8.35 -3.76 2.76
C GLN A 54 8.57 -2.24 2.81
N TYR A 55 7.64 -1.44 3.34
CA TYR A 55 7.79 0.03 3.42
C TYR A 55 8.93 0.48 4.37
N TYR A 56 9.41 -0.38 5.27
CA TYR A 56 10.61 -0.06 6.05
C TYR A 56 11.88 -0.01 5.19
N ALA A 57 11.83 -0.51 3.96
CA ALA A 57 12.86 -0.31 2.95
C ALA A 57 12.87 1.12 2.38
N ASP A 58 11.80 1.89 2.54
CA ASP A 58 11.67 3.22 1.96
C ASP A 58 12.70 4.19 2.52
N VAL A 59 13.13 3.96 3.76
CA VAL A 59 14.13 4.79 4.46
C VAL A 59 15.46 4.87 3.74
N TYR A 60 15.86 3.85 2.96
CA TYR A 60 17.14 3.87 2.25
C TYR A 60 16.99 4.20 0.76
N ILE A 61 15.77 4.42 0.25
CA ILE A 61 15.53 4.69 -1.18
C ILE A 61 16.26 5.95 -1.63
N VAL A 62 16.10 7.05 -0.90
CA VAL A 62 16.69 8.34 -1.25
C VAL A 62 18.22 8.26 -1.40
N PRO A 63 19.00 7.81 -0.40
CA PRO A 63 20.45 7.75 -0.56
C PRO A 63 20.89 6.79 -1.68
N VAL A 64 20.18 5.67 -1.89
CA VAL A 64 20.50 4.74 -2.98
C VAL A 64 20.31 5.38 -4.35
N VAL A 65 19.19 6.08 -4.59
CA VAL A 65 18.93 6.74 -5.87
C VAL A 65 19.96 7.85 -6.15
N VAL A 66 20.31 8.64 -5.13
CA VAL A 66 21.32 9.71 -5.26
C VAL A 66 22.70 9.13 -5.58
N LEU A 67 23.12 8.08 -4.86
CA LEU A 67 24.39 7.40 -5.15
C LEU A 67 24.37 6.74 -6.53
N ALA A 68 23.26 6.15 -6.94
CA ALA A 68 23.11 5.57 -8.27
C ALA A 68 23.28 6.64 -9.37
N ALA A 69 22.65 7.80 -9.21
CA ALA A 69 22.83 8.93 -10.11
C ALA A 69 24.28 9.42 -10.14
N TYR A 70 24.94 9.52 -8.98
CA TYR A 70 26.35 9.90 -8.89
C TYR A 70 27.25 8.89 -9.64
N GLY A 71 27.02 7.59 -9.47
CA GLY A 71 27.72 6.53 -10.20
C GLY A 71 27.48 6.61 -11.71
N LEU A 72 26.23 6.86 -12.12
CA LEU A 72 25.84 6.99 -13.52
C LEU A 72 26.51 8.19 -14.21
N VAL A 73 26.55 9.36 -13.57
CA VAL A 73 27.23 10.58 -14.08
C VAL A 73 28.72 10.32 -14.33
N HIS A 74 29.36 9.54 -13.47
CA HIS A 74 30.76 9.15 -13.67
C HIS A 74 30.94 8.17 -14.83
N LEU A 75 29.97 7.29 -15.05
CA LEU A 75 29.99 6.35 -16.16
C LEU A 75 29.75 7.05 -17.51
N VAL A 76 28.84 8.05 -17.57
CA VAL A 76 28.59 8.86 -18.79
C VAL A 76 29.89 9.45 -19.32
N LYS A 77 30.72 9.98 -18.42
CA LYS A 77 32.01 10.60 -18.77
C LYS A 77 33.01 9.61 -19.38
N LYS A 78 32.83 8.29 -19.13
CA LYS A 78 33.72 7.24 -19.64
C LYS A 78 33.16 6.55 -20.87
N ASN A 79 31.86 6.24 -20.88
CA ASN A 79 31.22 5.51 -21.98
C ASN A 79 29.71 5.81 -22.02
N VAL A 80 29.33 6.71 -22.94
CA VAL A 80 27.93 7.12 -23.13
C VAL A 80 27.02 5.95 -23.54
N TYR A 81 27.51 5.01 -24.35
CA TYR A 81 26.69 3.90 -24.85
C TYR A 81 26.31 2.93 -23.73
N ILE A 82 27.26 2.61 -22.84
CA ILE A 82 26.99 1.77 -21.67
C ILE A 82 25.99 2.47 -20.74
N THR A 83 26.12 3.78 -20.54
CA THR A 83 25.16 4.54 -19.73
C THR A 83 23.75 4.49 -20.33
N VAL A 84 23.61 4.75 -21.63
CA VAL A 84 22.31 4.69 -22.33
C VAL A 84 21.69 3.30 -22.17
N PHE A 85 22.49 2.25 -22.33
CA PHE A 85 22.03 0.87 -22.11
C PHE A 85 21.53 0.65 -20.68
N ILE A 86 22.25 1.11 -19.66
CA ILE A 86 21.82 1.01 -18.25
C ILE A 86 20.52 1.79 -17.99
N ILE A 87 20.38 2.99 -18.56
CA ILE A 87 19.15 3.79 -18.44
C ILE A 87 17.96 3.02 -19.05
N ILE A 88 18.14 2.40 -20.22
CA ILE A 88 17.11 1.56 -20.85
C ILE A 88 16.74 0.39 -19.91
N LEU A 89 17.71 -0.29 -19.30
CA LEU A 89 17.43 -1.36 -18.34
C LEU A 89 16.65 -0.86 -17.12
N ILE A 90 16.98 0.32 -16.60
CA ILE A 90 16.26 0.94 -15.48
C ILE A 90 14.82 1.26 -15.89
N ILE A 91 14.60 1.83 -17.06
CA ILE A 91 13.24 2.15 -17.57
C ILE A 91 12.42 0.87 -17.77
N ILE A 92 12.98 -0.16 -18.40
CA ILE A 92 12.29 -1.43 -18.62
C ILE A 92 11.93 -2.08 -17.28
N ASN A 93 12.85 -2.07 -16.31
CA ASN A 93 12.58 -2.62 -14.98
C ASN A 93 11.49 -1.80 -14.27
N GLY A 94 11.57 -0.47 -14.28
CA GLY A 94 10.54 0.40 -13.71
C GLY A 94 9.17 0.18 -14.33
N TRP A 95 9.09 0.03 -15.65
CA TRP A 95 7.85 -0.26 -16.36
C TRP A 95 7.28 -1.63 -15.98
N ARG A 96 8.10 -2.70 -15.97
CA ARG A 96 7.66 -4.04 -15.56
C ARG A 96 7.18 -4.08 -14.11
N THR A 97 7.92 -3.46 -13.21
CA THR A 97 7.55 -3.36 -11.79
C THR A 97 6.26 -2.55 -11.64
N SER A 98 6.13 -1.43 -12.39
CA SER A 98 4.90 -0.65 -12.42
C SER A 98 3.71 -1.48 -12.89
N GLN A 99 3.82 -2.25 -13.98
CA GLN A 99 2.71 -3.10 -14.44
C GLN A 99 2.31 -4.19 -13.45
N TYR A 100 3.27 -4.69 -12.66
CA TYR A 100 2.99 -5.67 -11.62
C TYR A 100 2.14 -5.07 -10.48
N TYR A 101 2.48 -3.86 -10.02
CA TYR A 101 1.80 -3.21 -8.89
C TYR A 101 0.58 -2.37 -9.29
N PHE A 102 0.60 -1.74 -10.46
CA PHE A 102 -0.47 -0.89 -11.00
C PHE A 102 -1.24 -1.63 -12.09
N ASN A 103 -1.77 -2.79 -11.74
CA ASN A 103 -2.57 -3.58 -12.66
C ASN A 103 -4.04 -3.12 -12.59
N ASP A 104 -4.65 -2.84 -13.75
CA ASP A 104 -6.02 -2.33 -13.90
C ASP A 104 -7.14 -3.33 -13.50
N TYR A 105 -6.81 -4.41 -12.77
CA TYR A 105 -7.77 -5.38 -12.23
C TYR A 105 -8.71 -4.79 -11.16
N ASP A 106 -8.60 -3.50 -10.89
CA ASP A 106 -9.43 -2.80 -9.91
C ASP A 106 -10.81 -2.36 -10.44
N LYS A 107 -11.15 -2.67 -11.71
CA LYS A 107 -12.46 -2.30 -12.27
C LYS A 107 -13.63 -2.72 -11.37
N GLN A 108 -13.54 -3.89 -10.73
CA GLN A 108 -14.57 -4.34 -9.79
C GLN A 108 -14.64 -3.47 -8.54
N ASN A 109 -13.50 -3.07 -7.96
CA ASN A 109 -13.46 -2.19 -6.80
C ASN A 109 -13.93 -0.78 -7.15
N ILE A 110 -13.62 -0.29 -8.36
CA ILE A 110 -14.16 0.97 -8.90
C ILE A 110 -15.68 0.87 -9.08
N ASP A 111 -16.19 -0.22 -9.65
CA ASP A 111 -17.62 -0.45 -9.81
C ASP A 111 -18.34 -0.50 -8.45
N ILE A 112 -17.76 -1.20 -7.46
CA ILE A 112 -18.27 -1.24 -6.08
C ILE A 112 -18.24 0.17 -5.48
N ALA A 113 -17.14 0.91 -5.63
CA ALA A 113 -16.98 2.26 -5.10
C ALA A 113 -18.05 3.22 -5.65
N ASN A 114 -18.23 3.22 -6.97
CA ASN A 114 -19.26 4.00 -7.66
C ASN A 114 -20.67 3.64 -7.18
N GLU A 115 -20.91 2.37 -6.86
CA GLU A 115 -22.20 1.92 -6.34
C GLU A 115 -22.41 2.38 -4.89
N ILE A 116 -21.38 2.29 -4.04
CA ILE A 116 -21.40 2.83 -2.67
C ILE A 116 -21.66 4.33 -2.71
N GLU A 117 -20.93 5.08 -3.53
CA GLU A 117 -21.07 6.53 -3.66
C GLU A 117 -22.51 6.92 -4.05
N LYS A 118 -23.13 6.21 -4.99
CA LYS A 118 -24.51 6.49 -5.41
C LYS A 118 -25.56 6.12 -4.37
N MET A 119 -25.35 5.04 -3.62
CA MET A 119 -26.36 4.47 -2.73
C MET A 119 -26.27 4.95 -1.28
N VAL A 120 -25.09 5.39 -0.85
CA VAL A 120 -24.82 5.84 0.50
C VAL A 120 -24.71 7.37 0.50
N PRO A 121 -25.49 8.09 1.33
CA PRO A 121 -25.32 9.54 1.47
C PRO A 121 -23.96 9.92 2.07
N GLU A 122 -23.38 11.04 1.65
CA GLU A 122 -22.04 11.50 2.08
C GLU A 122 -21.91 11.71 3.60
N ASN A 123 -23.00 12.09 4.27
CA ASN A 123 -23.02 12.36 5.71
C ASN A 123 -23.16 11.09 6.57
N LYS A 124 -23.11 9.89 5.98
CA LYS A 124 -23.30 8.62 6.67
C LYS A 124 -21.98 7.90 6.88
N LYS A 125 -21.78 7.41 8.10
CA LYS A 125 -20.64 6.55 8.44
C LYS A 125 -21.01 5.10 8.18
N ILE A 126 -20.15 4.38 7.46
CA ILE A 126 -20.42 3.00 7.06
C ILE A 126 -19.41 1.99 7.59
N ILE A 127 -19.84 0.74 7.77
CA ILE A 127 -18.93 -0.41 7.88
C ILE A 127 -18.96 -1.15 6.56
N TYR A 128 -17.82 -1.24 5.88
CA TYR A 128 -17.66 -2.03 4.67
C TYR A 128 -17.18 -3.45 5.02
N LEU A 129 -18.06 -4.44 4.84
CA LEU A 129 -17.83 -5.85 5.20
C LEU A 129 -16.96 -6.60 4.18
N TYR A 130 -15.80 -6.05 3.83
CA TYR A 130 -14.79 -6.73 3.01
C TYR A 130 -13.51 -6.89 3.80
N ARG A 131 -12.97 -8.12 3.87
CA ARG A 131 -11.73 -8.38 4.62
C ARG A 131 -10.54 -7.68 3.98
N ALA A 132 -9.90 -6.77 4.72
CA ALA A 132 -8.61 -6.18 4.35
C ALA A 132 -8.56 -5.51 2.95
N ASN A 133 -9.70 -5.10 2.38
CA ASN A 133 -9.75 -4.33 1.15
C ASN A 133 -10.46 -2.99 1.40
N SER A 134 -9.68 -1.95 1.66
CA SER A 134 -10.17 -0.58 1.84
C SER A 134 -10.36 0.19 0.53
N VAL A 135 -9.95 -0.37 -0.61
CA VAL A 135 -9.92 0.35 -1.89
C VAL A 135 -11.31 0.87 -2.28
N PRO A 136 -12.39 0.06 -2.29
CA PRO A 136 -13.71 0.57 -2.65
C PRO A 136 -14.24 1.65 -1.70
N LEU A 137 -13.98 1.50 -0.40
CA LEU A 137 -14.40 2.47 0.61
C LEU A 137 -13.70 3.83 0.41
N SER A 138 -12.39 3.79 0.15
CA SER A 138 -11.57 4.97 -0.13
C SER A 138 -12.03 5.69 -1.41
N LEU A 139 -12.23 4.92 -2.49
CA LEU A 139 -12.67 5.44 -3.79
C LEU A 139 -14.11 5.97 -3.78
N ALA A 140 -14.99 5.44 -2.92
CA ALA A 140 -16.38 5.90 -2.84
C ALA A 140 -16.56 7.25 -2.15
N HIS A 141 -15.49 7.85 -1.62
CA HIS A 141 -15.54 9.08 -0.85
C HIS A 141 -16.56 9.02 0.31
N ARG A 142 -16.57 7.92 1.07
CA ARG A 142 -17.41 7.75 2.26
C ARG A 142 -16.57 7.54 3.51
N GLN A 143 -17.04 8.10 4.62
CA GLN A 143 -16.43 7.85 5.92
C GLN A 143 -16.86 6.50 6.46
N GLY A 144 -15.93 5.75 7.03
CA GLY A 144 -16.26 4.45 7.56
C GLY A 144 -15.05 3.62 7.94
N TRP A 145 -15.34 2.35 8.18
CA TRP A 145 -14.36 1.35 8.57
C TRP A 145 -14.47 0.12 7.69
N ILE A 146 -13.34 -0.55 7.50
CA ILE A 146 -13.33 -1.92 6.96
C ILE A 146 -13.22 -2.92 8.10
N VAL A 147 -13.65 -4.15 7.84
CA VAL A 147 -13.38 -5.29 8.70
C VAL A 147 -12.05 -5.95 8.33
N GLY A 148 -11.31 -6.44 9.32
CA GLY A 148 -10.11 -7.21 9.06
C GLY A 148 -9.50 -7.88 10.28
N GLU A 149 -8.28 -8.38 10.10
CA GLU A 149 -7.47 -8.90 11.20
C GLU A 149 -6.60 -7.80 11.79
N TRP A 150 -6.14 -7.99 13.01
CA TRP A 150 -5.33 -6.99 13.72
C TRP A 150 -4.07 -6.62 12.91
N PRO A 151 -3.70 -5.33 12.80
CA PRO A 151 -4.31 -4.15 13.43
C PRO A 151 -5.37 -3.50 12.52
N THR A 152 -6.65 -3.72 12.82
CA THR A 152 -7.78 -3.04 12.15
C THR A 152 -8.74 -2.49 13.19
N ASP A 153 -9.45 -1.43 12.82
CA ASP A 153 -10.40 -0.74 13.72
C ASP A 153 -11.64 -1.60 14.02
N VAL A 154 -12.02 -2.51 13.12
CA VAL A 154 -13.15 -3.44 13.29
C VAL A 154 -12.67 -4.86 13.00
N GLY A 155 -12.63 -5.70 14.04
CA GLY A 155 -12.26 -7.11 13.88
C GLY A 155 -13.24 -7.89 13.01
N SER A 156 -12.76 -8.93 12.33
CA SER A 156 -13.55 -9.82 11.47
C SER A 156 -14.45 -10.82 12.22
N HIS A 157 -15.19 -10.34 13.23
CA HIS A 157 -16.16 -11.14 14.00
C HIS A 157 -17.44 -10.34 14.23
N ALA A 158 -18.57 -11.02 14.45
CA ALA A 158 -19.89 -10.38 14.54
C ALA A 158 -19.96 -9.30 15.63
N TRP A 159 -19.38 -9.62 16.79
CA TRP A 159 -19.42 -8.76 17.96
C TRP A 159 -18.76 -7.40 17.70
N SER A 160 -17.64 -7.37 16.98
CA SER A 160 -16.94 -6.15 16.62
C SER A 160 -17.82 -5.22 15.78
N VAL A 161 -18.58 -5.77 14.82
CA VAL A 161 -19.50 -4.97 13.98
C VAL A 161 -20.66 -4.41 14.81
N VAL A 162 -21.24 -5.22 15.70
CA VAL A 162 -22.35 -4.78 16.56
C VAL A 162 -21.91 -3.69 17.55
N GLN A 163 -20.69 -3.80 18.10
CA GLN A 163 -20.11 -2.81 19.01
C GLN A 163 -19.88 -1.43 18.40
N MET A 164 -19.91 -1.30 17.07
CA MET A 164 -19.77 -0.01 16.39
C MET A 164 -21.04 0.84 16.42
N LYS A 165 -22.21 0.25 16.76
CA LYS A 165 -23.49 0.99 16.86
C LYS A 165 -23.38 2.24 17.77
N PRO A 166 -22.88 2.16 19.02
CA PRO A 166 -22.69 3.35 19.86
C PRO A 166 -21.66 4.36 19.33
N LEU A 167 -20.79 3.97 18.38
CA LEU A 167 -19.79 4.86 17.76
C LEU A 167 -20.35 5.66 16.57
N GLY A 168 -21.65 5.56 16.32
CA GLY A 168 -22.35 6.34 15.30
C GLY A 168 -22.21 5.77 13.89
N VAL A 169 -22.10 4.45 13.75
CA VAL A 169 -22.27 3.79 12.44
C VAL A 169 -23.73 3.89 12.02
N ASP A 170 -23.97 4.40 10.81
CA ASP A 170 -25.30 4.53 10.24
C ASP A 170 -25.70 3.30 9.41
N LEU A 171 -24.76 2.77 8.61
CA LEU A 171 -25.04 1.75 7.61
C LEU A 171 -23.95 0.68 7.56
N VAL A 172 -24.33 -0.52 7.13
CA VAL A 172 -23.42 -1.63 6.88
C VAL A 172 -23.49 -2.00 5.40
N VAL A 173 -22.36 -2.01 4.72
CA VAL A 173 -22.26 -2.31 3.29
C VAL A 173 -21.62 -3.69 3.11
N LEU A 174 -22.37 -4.62 2.54
CA LEU A 174 -21.92 -5.97 2.21
C LEU A 174 -21.65 -6.08 0.71
N PRO A 175 -20.41 -6.35 0.28
CA PRO A 175 -20.10 -6.68 -1.11
C PRO A 175 -20.72 -8.04 -1.48
N LYS A 176 -21.32 -8.14 -2.67
CA LYS A 176 -21.88 -9.39 -3.23
C LYS A 176 -20.82 -10.29 -3.85
N VAL A 177 -19.65 -9.74 -4.17
CA VAL A 177 -18.55 -10.44 -4.85
C VAL A 177 -17.26 -10.16 -4.09
N GLY A 178 -16.38 -11.16 -4.04
CA GLY A 178 -15.12 -11.11 -3.29
C GLY A 178 -15.19 -11.91 -1.99
N TYR A 179 -14.22 -11.67 -1.11
CA TYR A 179 -14.14 -12.34 0.19
C TYR A 179 -14.83 -11.48 1.26
N PRO A 180 -16.08 -11.80 1.65
CA PRO A 180 -16.75 -11.05 2.70
C PRO A 180 -15.94 -11.14 3.98
N GLY A 181 -15.83 -10.02 4.70
CA GLY A 181 -15.02 -9.98 5.91
C GLY A 181 -15.62 -10.71 7.10
N LEU A 182 -16.85 -11.20 6.96
CA LEU A 182 -17.49 -12.14 7.86
C LEU A 182 -18.01 -13.33 7.06
N VAL A 183 -17.90 -14.53 7.62
CA VAL A 183 -18.40 -15.77 7.02
C VAL A 183 -19.13 -16.61 8.07
N GLY A 184 -19.96 -17.55 7.62
CA GLY A 184 -20.62 -18.52 8.49
C GLY A 184 -21.50 -17.88 9.57
N GLU A 185 -21.28 -18.28 10.83
CA GLU A 185 -22.09 -17.84 11.96
C GLU A 185 -21.99 -16.34 12.22
N ASP A 186 -20.79 -15.77 12.09
CA ASP A 186 -20.58 -14.34 12.34
C ASP A 186 -21.39 -13.47 11.39
N LEU A 187 -21.41 -13.81 10.10
CA LEU A 187 -22.22 -13.10 9.12
C LEU A 187 -23.72 -13.26 9.42
N ARG A 188 -24.15 -14.45 9.83
CA ARG A 188 -25.55 -14.72 10.16
C ARG A 188 -26.01 -13.88 11.36
N VAL A 189 -25.22 -13.81 12.42
CA VAL A 189 -25.51 -13.03 13.63
C VAL A 189 -25.61 -11.54 13.29
N VAL A 190 -24.68 -11.01 12.47
CA VAL A 190 -24.73 -9.61 12.04
C VAL A 190 -26.00 -9.36 11.23
N LEU A 191 -26.29 -10.19 10.22
CA LEU A 191 -27.45 -9.99 9.35
C LEU A 191 -28.80 -10.10 10.08
N GLN A 192 -28.90 -10.89 11.16
CA GLN A 192 -30.12 -10.94 12.00
C GLN A 192 -30.45 -9.60 12.67
N ASN A 193 -29.41 -8.81 13.00
CA ASN A 193 -29.53 -7.50 13.64
C ASN A 193 -29.67 -6.34 12.64
N LEU A 194 -29.68 -6.65 11.35
CA LEU A 194 -29.70 -5.69 10.26
C LEU A 194 -30.99 -5.80 9.43
N GLU A 195 -31.42 -4.67 8.89
CA GLU A 195 -32.48 -4.57 7.88
C GLU A 195 -31.89 -4.06 6.56
N ILE A 196 -32.35 -4.60 5.42
CA ILE A 196 -31.88 -4.14 4.10
C ILE A 196 -32.53 -2.79 3.80
N VAL A 197 -31.69 -1.79 3.48
CA VAL A 197 -32.13 -0.45 3.06
C VAL A 197 -32.19 -0.37 1.53
N VAL A 198 -31.13 -0.82 0.86
CA VAL A 198 -31.04 -0.83 -0.59
C VAL A 198 -30.16 -1.98 -1.06
N GLU A 199 -30.54 -2.59 -2.18
CA GLU A 199 -29.80 -3.66 -2.83
C GLU A 199 -29.43 -3.25 -4.25
N GLY A 200 -28.13 -3.23 -4.54
CA GLY A 200 -27.59 -2.87 -5.84
C GLY A 200 -27.06 -4.08 -6.60
N LYS A 201 -26.26 -3.84 -7.65
CA LYS A 201 -25.68 -4.90 -8.48
C LYS A 201 -24.51 -5.57 -7.77
N TYR A 202 -23.64 -4.80 -7.12
CA TYR A 202 -22.41 -5.28 -6.49
C TYR A 202 -22.45 -5.21 -4.96
N ILE A 203 -23.36 -4.45 -4.36
CA ILE A 203 -23.45 -4.32 -2.89
C ILE A 203 -24.88 -4.50 -2.36
N LYS A 204 -24.98 -4.78 -1.06
CA LYS A 204 -26.19 -4.65 -0.24
C LYS A 204 -25.91 -3.68 0.90
N VAL A 205 -26.80 -2.72 1.11
CA VAL A 205 -26.69 -1.73 2.18
C VAL A 205 -27.75 -2.03 3.22
N TYR A 206 -27.32 -2.07 4.47
CA TYR A 206 -28.12 -2.40 5.62
C TYR A 206 -28.11 -1.27 6.65
N ARG A 207 -29.12 -1.26 7.51
CA ARG A 207 -29.18 -0.44 8.73
C ARG A 207 -29.36 -1.35 9.94
N PHE A 208 -28.87 -0.93 11.09
CA PHE A 208 -29.18 -1.60 12.36
C PHE A 208 -30.65 -1.43 12.72
N LYS A 209 -31.27 -2.54 13.16
CA LYS A 209 -32.59 -2.52 13.81
C LYS A 209 -32.54 -1.77 15.15
#